data_AF-A0A519JVJ5-F1
#
_entry.id   AF-A0A519JVJ5-F1
#
_cell.length_a   1.000
_cell.length_b   1.000
_cell.length_c   1.000
_cell.angle_alpha   90.00
_cell.angle_beta   90.00
_cell.angle_gamma   90.00
#
_symmetry.space_group_name_H-M   'P 1'
#
loop_
_entity.id
_entity.type
_entity.pdbx_description
1 polymer ?
#
loop_
_entity_poly.entity_id
_entity_poly.type
_entity_poly.pdbx_seq_one_letter_code
_entity_poly.pdbx_strand_id
1 'polypeptide(L)'
;SGQKVYKANDKMAEKLSRIIRENESSKSEATKSVIQDIKKQLITISKSKKKIDISFELETDLEINIAFDRKLTFEQKEDISYLNKPVIADADITSSDHLEKLFSQSNIDKDLLRKRIRSILKEKSQTTLLDVVESYGGLEKGLPELFGYIGIVKEFKHIISVDKVQSIVFDIENRKRIKIPEIILSK
;
A
#
# COMPACT_ATOMS: atom_id res chain seq x y z
N SER A 1 -13.51 18.15 -62.62
CA SER A 1 -12.04 18.03 -62.63
C SER A 1 -11.44 17.60 -61.29
N GLY A 2 -11.96 18.05 -60.13
CA GLY A 2 -11.37 17.76 -58.81
C GLY A 2 -11.30 16.29 -58.38
N GLN A 3 -12.29 15.45 -58.69
CA GLN A 3 -12.29 14.03 -58.27
C GLN A 3 -11.12 13.21 -58.82
N LYS A 4 -10.61 13.52 -60.02
CA LYS A 4 -9.42 12.84 -60.57
C LYS A 4 -8.14 13.25 -59.84
N VAL A 5 -8.05 14.50 -59.40
CA VAL A 5 -6.91 15.02 -58.63
C VAL A 5 -6.89 14.42 -57.22
N TYR A 6 -8.03 14.36 -56.54
CA TYR A 6 -8.14 13.70 -55.22
C TYR A 6 -7.74 12.22 -55.29
N LYS A 7 -8.25 11.47 -56.28
CA LYS A 7 -7.88 10.06 -56.46
C LYS A 7 -6.41 9.85 -56.81
N ALA A 8 -5.78 10.80 -57.51
CA ALA A 8 -4.35 10.74 -57.80
C ALA A 8 -3.50 11.06 -56.54
N ASN A 9 -3.93 12.04 -55.74
CA ASN A 9 -3.27 12.42 -54.51
C ASN A 9 -3.37 11.31 -53.43
N ASP A 10 -4.53 10.67 -53.29
CA ASP A 10 -4.71 9.51 -52.39
C ASP A 10 -3.78 8.36 -52.74
N LYS A 11 -3.65 8.03 -54.04
CA LYS A 11 -2.71 6.98 -54.50
C LYS A 11 -1.25 7.35 -54.23
N MET A 12 -0.91 8.64 -54.27
CA MET A 12 0.44 9.11 -53.97
C MET A 12 0.71 9.08 -52.46
N ALA A 13 -0.26 9.51 -51.65
CA ALA A 13 -0.19 9.45 -50.20
C ALA A 13 -0.06 8.01 -49.68
N GLU A 14 -0.77 7.06 -50.29
CA GLU A 14 -0.67 5.63 -49.98
C GLU A 14 0.73 5.08 -50.28
N LYS A 15 1.31 5.43 -51.43
CA LYS A 15 2.69 5.05 -51.79
C LYS A 15 3.72 5.67 -50.83
N LEU A 16 3.58 6.94 -50.48
CA LEU A 16 4.46 7.61 -49.52
C LEU A 16 4.38 6.96 -48.14
N SER A 17 3.17 6.64 -47.67
CA SER A 17 2.96 5.96 -46.39
C SER A 17 3.62 4.59 -46.36
N ARG A 18 3.54 3.83 -47.46
CA ARG A 18 4.22 2.54 -47.59
C ARG A 18 5.74 2.67 -47.53
N ILE A 19 6.31 3.65 -48.24
CA ILE A 19 7.77 3.90 -48.24
C ILE A 19 8.25 4.31 -46.84
N ILE A 20 7.50 5.16 -46.13
CA ILE A 20 7.83 5.57 -44.76
C ILE A 20 7.85 4.35 -43.84
N ARG A 21 6.82 3.48 -43.92
CA ARG A 21 6.73 2.28 -43.07
C ARG A 21 7.87 1.29 -43.34
N GLU A 22 8.25 1.08 -44.60
CA GLU A 22 9.37 0.19 -44.98
C GLU A 22 10.75 0.77 -44.57
N ASN A 23 10.90 2.10 -44.58
CA ASN A 23 12.14 2.77 -44.14
C ASN A 23 12.29 2.77 -42.60
N GLU A 24 11.20 3.02 -41.87
CA GLU A 24 11.20 2.93 -40.41
C GLU A 24 11.48 1.50 -39.92
N SER A 25 10.91 0.48 -40.55
CA SER A 25 11.21 -0.92 -40.20
C SER A 25 12.69 -1.25 -40.45
N SER A 26 13.25 -0.81 -41.58
CA SER A 26 14.66 -1.04 -41.92
C SER A 26 15.62 -0.38 -40.92
N LYS A 27 15.34 0.86 -40.49
CA LYS A 27 16.13 1.55 -39.45
C LYS A 27 15.97 0.90 -38.07
N SER A 28 14.76 0.44 -37.74
CA SER A 28 14.49 -0.30 -36.50
C SER A 28 15.26 -1.62 -36.44
N GLU A 29 15.38 -2.33 -37.57
CA GLU A 29 16.19 -3.56 -37.66
C GLU A 29 17.69 -3.27 -37.52
N ALA A 30 18.19 -2.23 -38.18
CA ALA A 30 19.59 -1.83 -38.05
C ALA A 30 19.96 -1.38 -36.62
N THR A 31 19.07 -0.66 -35.93
CA THR A 31 19.31 -0.29 -34.53
C THR A 31 19.25 -1.50 -33.60
N LYS A 32 18.36 -2.46 -33.84
CA LYS A 32 18.31 -3.72 -33.09
C LYS A 32 19.58 -4.54 -33.25
N SER A 33 20.14 -4.63 -34.46
CA SER A 33 21.39 -5.38 -34.68
C SER A 33 22.56 -4.73 -33.94
N VAL A 34 22.70 -3.40 -34.01
CA VAL A 34 23.73 -2.66 -33.27
C VAL A 34 23.60 -2.88 -31.76
N ILE A 35 22.38 -2.84 -31.21
CA ILE A 35 22.15 -3.12 -29.78
C ILE A 35 22.56 -4.56 -29.42
N GLN A 36 22.29 -5.54 -30.29
CA GLN A 36 22.70 -6.92 -30.06
C GLN A 36 24.23 -7.09 -30.12
N ASP A 37 24.90 -6.41 -31.04
CA ASP A 37 26.36 -6.43 -31.16
C ASP A 37 27.03 -5.82 -29.92
N ILE A 38 26.53 -4.67 -29.43
CA ILE A 38 27.00 -4.05 -28.18
C ILE A 38 26.83 -5.02 -27.01
N LYS A 39 25.67 -5.67 -26.88
CA LYS A 39 25.44 -6.67 -25.82
C LYS A 39 26.43 -7.83 -25.90
N LYS A 40 26.72 -8.33 -27.09
CA LYS A 40 27.68 -9.42 -27.31
C LYS A 40 29.11 -9.01 -26.93
N GLN A 41 29.51 -7.78 -27.26
CA GLN A 41 30.80 -7.23 -26.86
C GLN A 41 30.91 -7.10 -25.33
N LEU A 42 29.88 -6.56 -24.67
CA LEU A 42 29.84 -6.43 -23.21
C LEU A 42 29.92 -7.79 -22.50
N ILE A 43 29.23 -8.81 -23.00
CA ILE A 43 29.32 -10.18 -22.46
C ILE A 43 30.74 -10.73 -22.63
N THR A 44 31.40 -10.45 -23.76
CA THR A 44 32.78 -10.89 -24.02
C THR A 44 33.76 -10.23 -23.05
N ILE A 45 33.61 -8.92 -22.81
CA ILE A 45 34.40 -8.16 -21.82
C ILE A 45 34.12 -8.65 -20.39
N SER A 46 32.86 -8.92 -20.06
CA SER A 46 32.46 -9.45 -18.74
C SER A 46 33.07 -10.83 -18.47
N LYS A 47 33.05 -11.72 -19.48
CA LYS A 47 33.65 -13.06 -19.40
C LYS A 47 35.17 -13.04 -19.29
N SER A 48 35.83 -12.08 -19.93
CA SER A 48 37.29 -12.04 -19.94
C SER A 48 37.89 -11.69 -18.57
N LYS A 49 37.07 -11.26 -17.59
CA LYS A 49 37.41 -11.02 -16.17
C LYS A 49 38.82 -10.43 -15.96
N LYS A 50 39.31 -9.66 -16.93
CA LYS A 50 40.63 -9.05 -16.85
C LYS A 50 40.43 -7.87 -15.93
N LYS A 51 40.66 -8.08 -14.63
CA LYS A 51 40.85 -6.97 -13.69
C LYS A 51 41.95 -6.14 -14.29
N ILE A 52 41.57 -4.98 -14.79
CA ILE A 52 42.50 -3.96 -15.22
C ILE A 52 43.21 -3.55 -13.93
N ASP A 53 44.43 -4.03 -13.75
CA ASP A 53 45.29 -3.70 -12.61
C ASP A 53 45.88 -2.31 -12.81
N ILE A 54 44.99 -1.32 -12.92
CA ILE A 54 45.35 0.08 -12.87
C ILE A 54 45.01 0.53 -11.47
N SER A 55 46.01 0.46 -10.60
CA SER A 55 46.00 1.17 -9.33
C SER A 55 46.77 2.49 -9.51
N PHE A 56 46.30 3.53 -8.86
CA PHE A 56 47.04 4.79 -8.69
C PHE A 56 47.43 4.85 -7.22
N GLU A 57 48.72 5.01 -6.97
CA GLU A 57 49.23 5.29 -5.63
C GLU A 57 49.05 6.79 -5.38
N LEU A 58 48.23 7.14 -4.39
CA LEU A 58 47.99 8.53 -4.01
C LEU A 58 49.07 8.90 -2.99
N GLU A 59 49.84 9.95 -3.25
CA GLU A 59 50.90 10.44 -2.35
C GLU A 59 50.33 11.04 -1.04
N THR A 60 49.03 11.34 -1.02
CA THR A 60 48.32 12.00 0.08
C THR A 60 47.09 11.23 0.52
N ASP A 61 46.79 11.33 1.81
CA ASP A 61 45.56 10.77 2.40
C ASP A 61 44.32 11.42 1.78
N LEU A 62 43.33 10.60 1.43
CA LEU A 62 42.08 11.04 0.82
C LEU A 62 41.18 11.68 1.90
N GLU A 63 40.99 13.00 1.85
CA GLU A 63 40.00 13.68 2.70
C GLU A 63 38.58 13.38 2.20
N ILE A 64 37.97 12.33 2.73
CA ILE A 64 36.59 11.93 2.42
C ILE A 64 35.63 12.86 3.18
N ASN A 65 34.99 13.79 2.47
CA ASN A 65 33.92 14.63 3.03
C ASN A 65 32.55 14.04 2.65
N ILE A 66 31.93 13.31 3.60
CA ILE A 66 30.56 12.83 3.47
C ILE A 66 29.64 13.88 4.09
N ALA A 67 28.85 14.54 3.24
CA ALA A 67 27.81 15.44 3.70
C ALA A 67 26.85 14.67 4.63
N PHE A 68 26.68 15.17 5.85
CA PHE A 68 25.84 14.61 6.93
C PHE A 68 26.39 13.37 7.65
N ASP A 69 27.68 13.06 7.54
CA ASP A 69 28.23 12.00 8.40
C ASP A 69 28.16 12.39 9.87
N ARG A 70 27.82 11.41 10.71
CA ARG A 70 27.68 11.63 12.14
C ARG A 70 29.08 11.71 12.73
N LYS A 71 29.47 12.89 13.20
CA LYS A 71 30.76 13.08 13.89
C LYS A 71 30.90 12.09 15.04
N LEU A 72 32.10 11.56 15.23
CA LEU A 72 32.47 10.81 16.42
C LEU A 72 32.51 11.76 17.61
N THR A 73 31.35 11.97 18.26
CA THR A 73 31.25 12.78 19.47
C THR A 73 31.56 11.91 20.68
N PHE A 74 32.51 12.34 21.52
CA PHE A 74 32.87 11.65 22.77
C PHE A 74 31.96 12.01 23.95
N GLU A 75 31.03 12.95 23.76
CA GLU A 75 30.08 13.35 24.79
C GLU A 75 28.96 12.31 24.92
N GLN A 76 28.76 11.84 26.15
CA GLN A 76 27.67 10.94 26.47
C GLN A 76 26.35 11.67 26.25
N LYS A 77 25.51 11.15 25.35
CA LYS A 77 24.18 11.69 25.09
C LYS A 77 23.37 11.65 26.38
N GLU A 78 22.89 12.80 26.85
CA GLU A 78 22.00 12.85 28.02
C GLU A 78 20.74 12.02 27.75
N ASP A 79 20.42 11.13 28.67
CA ASP A 79 19.20 10.34 28.59
C ASP A 79 17.99 11.27 28.73
N ILE A 80 17.19 11.35 27.67
CA ILE A 80 15.99 12.17 27.64
C ILE A 80 14.95 11.51 28.57
N SER A 81 14.86 12.00 29.79
CA SER A 81 13.83 11.56 30.73
C SER A 81 12.48 12.19 30.36
N TYR A 82 11.63 11.42 29.68
CA TYR A 82 10.28 11.83 29.38
C TYR A 82 9.44 11.88 30.66
N LEU A 83 9.16 13.09 31.15
CA LEU A 83 8.32 13.32 32.32
C LEU A 83 6.85 12.98 32.07
N ASN A 84 6.38 13.21 30.84
CA ASN A 84 4.99 12.99 30.47
C ASN A 84 4.83 11.59 29.89
N LYS A 85 4.19 10.71 30.65
CA LYS A 85 3.70 9.42 30.14
C LYS A 85 2.28 9.62 29.61
N PRO A 86 1.94 9.09 28.42
CA PRO A 86 0.57 9.11 27.95
C PRO A 86 -0.31 8.36 28.96
N VAL A 87 -1.29 9.07 29.50
CA VAL A 87 -2.30 8.52 30.42
C VAL A 87 -3.46 7.99 29.57
N ILE A 88 -4.06 6.88 29.97
CA ILE A 88 -5.28 6.37 29.35
C ILE A 88 -6.34 7.47 29.50
N ALA A 89 -6.85 7.97 28.37
CA ALA A 89 -7.87 9.01 28.38
C ALA A 89 -9.20 8.41 28.84
N ASP A 90 -9.95 9.14 29.68
CA ASP A 90 -11.30 8.78 30.13
C ASP A 90 -12.36 8.91 29.02
N ALA A 91 -11.97 9.39 27.84
CA ALA A 91 -12.87 9.58 26.71
C ALA A 91 -13.22 8.23 26.07
N ASP A 92 -14.52 8.00 25.88
CA ASP A 92 -15.01 6.82 25.18
C ASP A 92 -14.50 6.83 23.72
N ILE A 93 -13.99 5.69 23.27
CA ILE A 93 -13.51 5.47 21.89
C ILE A 93 -14.60 5.87 20.88
N THR A 94 -15.86 5.73 21.27
CA THR A 94 -17.00 6.09 20.44
C THR A 94 -17.13 7.60 20.18
N SER A 95 -16.63 8.50 21.04
CA SER A 95 -16.83 9.95 20.87
C SER A 95 -15.74 10.66 20.06
N SER A 96 -14.78 9.93 19.49
CA SER A 96 -13.68 10.55 18.73
C SER A 96 -14.02 10.76 17.25
N ASP A 97 -14.13 12.02 16.83
CA ASP A 97 -14.32 12.40 15.42
C ASP A 97 -13.09 12.06 14.55
N HIS A 98 -11.92 11.90 15.18
CA HIS A 98 -10.67 11.56 14.49
C HIS A 98 -10.63 10.08 14.06
N LEU A 99 -11.38 9.21 14.76
CA LEU A 99 -11.50 7.79 14.40
C LEU A 99 -12.11 7.64 13.00
N GLU A 100 -13.14 8.44 12.69
CA GLU A 100 -13.81 8.39 11.40
C GLU A 100 -12.87 8.71 10.22
N LYS A 101 -11.89 9.60 10.43
CA LYS A 101 -10.87 9.96 9.44
C LYS A 101 -9.80 8.89 9.23
N LEU A 102 -9.53 8.04 10.23
CA LEU A 102 -8.62 6.90 10.08
C LEU A 102 -9.25 5.80 9.20
N PHE A 103 -10.58 5.69 9.17
CA PHE A 103 -11.29 4.66 8.40
C PHE A 103 -11.49 4.99 6.93
N SER A 104 -11.46 6.26 6.53
CA SER A 104 -11.62 6.65 5.12
C SER A 104 -10.50 6.13 4.22
N GLN A 105 -9.35 5.75 4.80
CA GLN A 105 -8.23 5.17 4.06
C GLN A 105 -8.47 3.73 3.62
N SER A 106 -9.41 3.01 4.25
CA SER A 106 -9.79 1.64 3.89
C SER A 106 -11.22 1.60 3.35
N ASN A 107 -11.41 1.10 2.11
CA ASN A 107 -12.74 0.89 1.52
C ASN A 107 -13.49 -0.23 2.27
N ILE A 108 -14.15 0.11 3.38
CA ILE A 108 -15.08 -0.78 4.10
C ILE A 108 -16.49 -0.45 3.63
N ASP A 109 -17.23 -1.49 3.20
CA ASP A 109 -18.63 -1.35 2.83
C ASP A 109 -19.50 -1.35 4.09
N LYS A 110 -19.86 -0.15 4.56
CA LYS A 110 -20.71 0.04 5.75
C LYS A 110 -22.11 -0.56 5.57
N ASP A 111 -22.62 -0.62 4.34
CA ASP A 111 -23.97 -1.13 4.07
C ASP A 111 -24.02 -2.65 4.19
N LEU A 112 -22.95 -3.35 3.79
CA LEU A 112 -22.81 -4.79 3.98
C LEU A 112 -22.79 -5.15 5.48
N LEU A 113 -22.00 -4.43 6.28
CA LEU A 113 -21.91 -4.65 7.73
C LEU A 113 -23.27 -4.41 8.43
N ARG A 114 -24.00 -3.36 8.01
CA ARG A 114 -25.35 -3.07 8.52
C ARG A 114 -26.34 -4.19 8.19
N LYS A 115 -26.26 -4.75 6.97
CA LYS A 115 -27.10 -5.90 6.57
C LYS A 115 -26.81 -7.12 7.43
N ARG A 116 -25.53 -7.43 7.69
CA ARG A 116 -25.10 -8.56 8.56
C ARG A 116 -25.67 -8.43 9.97
N ILE A 117 -25.52 -7.26 10.60
CA ILE A 117 -26.09 -6.99 11.94
C ILE A 117 -27.62 -7.16 11.94
N ARG A 118 -28.32 -6.57 10.96
CA ARG A 118 -29.79 -6.66 10.87
C ARG A 118 -30.30 -8.08 10.65
N SER A 119 -29.59 -8.90 9.90
CA SER A 119 -29.98 -10.31 9.68
C SER A 119 -29.94 -11.10 10.98
N ILE A 120 -28.91 -10.88 11.80
CA ILE A 120 -28.79 -11.57 13.11
C ILE A 120 -29.80 -11.02 14.12
N LEU A 121 -30.02 -9.71 14.17
CA LEU A 121 -31.04 -9.11 15.05
C LEU A 121 -32.48 -9.53 14.69
N LYS A 122 -32.70 -10.08 13.48
CA LYS A 122 -34.00 -10.67 13.12
C LYS A 122 -34.20 -12.05 13.74
N GLU A 123 -33.12 -12.83 13.87
CA GLU A 123 -33.17 -14.19 14.45
C GLU A 123 -33.04 -14.17 15.98
N LYS A 124 -32.21 -13.28 16.53
CA LYS A 124 -31.99 -13.12 17.97
C LYS A 124 -32.32 -11.69 18.41
N SER A 125 -33.10 -11.54 19.48
CA SER A 125 -33.48 -10.22 20.03
C SER A 125 -32.30 -9.43 20.60
N GLN A 126 -31.24 -10.13 21.01
CA GLN A 126 -29.99 -9.57 21.51
C GLN A 126 -28.80 -10.41 20.99
N THR A 127 -27.72 -9.73 20.61
CA THR A 127 -26.48 -10.37 20.13
C THR A 127 -25.27 -9.58 20.59
N THR A 128 -24.14 -10.24 20.80
CA THR A 128 -22.86 -9.54 21.03
C THR A 128 -22.16 -9.25 19.70
N LEU A 129 -21.26 -8.27 19.70
CA LEU A 129 -20.44 -7.99 18.51
C LEU A 129 -19.56 -9.19 18.12
N LEU A 130 -19.05 -9.93 19.11
CA LEU A 130 -18.30 -11.17 18.87
C LEU A 130 -19.15 -12.21 18.12
N ASP A 131 -20.38 -12.46 18.57
CA ASP A 131 -21.28 -13.43 17.92
C ASP A 131 -21.57 -13.05 16.46
N VAL A 132 -21.70 -11.74 16.18
CA VAL A 132 -21.92 -11.24 14.82
C VAL A 132 -20.74 -11.57 13.92
N VAL A 133 -19.53 -11.35 14.41
CA VAL A 133 -18.30 -11.66 13.67
C VAL A 133 -18.13 -13.17 13.46
N GLU A 134 -18.38 -13.97 14.49
CA GLU A 134 -18.24 -15.44 14.41
C GLU A 134 -19.27 -16.09 13.47
N SER A 135 -20.53 -15.63 13.49
CA SER A 135 -21.59 -16.17 12.63
C SER A 135 -21.35 -15.97 11.13
N TYR A 136 -20.54 -14.99 10.75
CA TYR A 136 -20.20 -14.66 9.36
C TYR A 136 -18.81 -15.15 8.95
N GLY A 137 -18.14 -15.96 9.78
CA GLY A 137 -16.86 -16.59 9.44
C GLY A 137 -15.61 -15.76 9.77
N GLY A 138 -15.74 -14.72 10.59
CA GLY A 138 -14.62 -13.87 11.04
C GLY A 138 -14.52 -12.53 10.31
N LEU A 139 -13.38 -11.86 10.49
CA LEU A 139 -13.07 -10.56 9.86
C LEU A 139 -12.16 -10.80 8.65
N GLU A 140 -12.64 -10.45 7.45
CA GLU A 140 -11.88 -10.59 6.21
C GLU A 140 -10.89 -9.44 6.02
N LYS A 141 -11.29 -8.21 6.37
CA LYS A 141 -10.44 -7.01 6.23
C LYS A 141 -9.72 -6.66 7.53
N GLY A 142 -9.84 -7.49 8.57
CA GLY A 142 -9.15 -7.35 9.85
C GLY A 142 -9.62 -6.17 10.72
N LEU A 143 -8.68 -5.44 11.32
CA LEU A 143 -8.97 -4.31 12.23
C LEU A 143 -9.91 -3.25 11.62
N PRO A 144 -9.71 -2.79 10.37
CA PRO A 144 -10.64 -1.87 9.73
C PRO A 144 -12.11 -2.33 9.78
N GLU A 145 -12.38 -3.62 9.54
CA GLU A 145 -13.74 -4.16 9.57
C GLU A 145 -14.32 -4.17 10.98
N LEU A 146 -13.53 -4.55 11.99
CA LEU A 146 -13.96 -4.53 13.39
C LEU A 146 -14.38 -3.12 13.83
N PHE A 147 -13.55 -2.13 13.50
CA PHE A 147 -13.90 -0.76 13.83
C PHE A 147 -15.06 -0.23 12.98
N GLY A 148 -15.20 -0.69 11.74
CA GLY A 148 -16.38 -0.45 10.92
C GLY A 148 -17.66 -0.91 11.62
N TYR A 149 -17.63 -2.11 12.22
CA TYR A 149 -18.73 -2.57 13.06
C TYR A 149 -18.97 -1.63 14.25
N ILE A 150 -17.93 -1.26 15.02
CA ILE A 150 -18.05 -0.35 16.18
C ILE A 150 -18.66 1.01 15.78
N GLY A 151 -18.29 1.55 14.62
CA GLY A 151 -18.87 2.79 14.10
C GLY A 151 -20.36 2.65 13.78
N ILE A 152 -20.77 1.50 13.25
CA ILE A 152 -22.16 1.19 12.89
C ILE A 152 -23.01 0.87 14.13
N VAL A 153 -22.42 0.38 15.22
CA VAL A 153 -23.13 0.10 16.49
C VAL A 153 -23.91 1.32 16.99
N LYS A 154 -23.40 2.54 16.78
CA LYS A 154 -24.08 3.78 17.15
C LYS A 154 -25.47 3.95 16.54
N GLU A 155 -25.74 3.30 15.41
CA GLU A 155 -27.03 3.37 14.71
C GLU A 155 -28.08 2.41 15.29
N PHE A 156 -27.69 1.51 16.19
CA PHE A 156 -28.55 0.52 16.83
C PHE A 156 -28.62 0.78 18.34
N LYS A 157 -29.64 0.22 19.01
CA LYS A 157 -29.68 0.23 20.47
C LYS A 157 -28.58 -0.67 21.01
N HIS A 158 -27.62 -0.07 21.68
CA HIS A 158 -26.44 -0.76 22.18
C HIS A 158 -26.22 -0.49 23.67
N ILE A 159 -25.64 -1.48 24.35
CA ILE A 159 -25.16 -1.37 25.73
C ILE A 159 -23.69 -1.80 25.72
N ILE A 160 -22.82 -0.94 26.22
CA ILE A 160 -21.39 -1.20 26.37
C ILE A 160 -21.16 -1.60 27.82
N SER A 161 -20.77 -2.85 28.06
CA SER A 161 -20.40 -3.33 29.38
C SER A 161 -18.89 -3.14 29.59
N VAL A 162 -18.52 -2.20 30.45
CA VAL A 162 -17.11 -1.90 30.75
C VAL A 162 -16.46 -3.00 31.60
N ASP A 163 -17.27 -3.74 32.37
CA ASP A 163 -16.79 -4.80 33.28
C ASP A 163 -16.40 -6.10 32.57
N LYS A 164 -16.89 -6.30 31.35
CA LYS A 164 -16.62 -7.51 30.55
C LYS A 164 -15.88 -7.14 29.28
N VAL A 165 -14.75 -7.80 29.05
CA VAL A 165 -13.92 -7.63 27.86
C VAL A 165 -14.05 -8.85 26.94
N GLN A 166 -14.29 -8.58 25.65
CA GLN A 166 -14.31 -9.57 24.58
C GLN A 166 -13.00 -9.50 23.79
N SER A 167 -12.45 -10.67 23.44
CA SER A 167 -11.23 -10.79 22.66
C SER A 167 -11.55 -11.24 21.23
N ILE A 168 -11.44 -10.33 20.27
CA ILE A 168 -11.73 -10.61 18.86
C ILE A 168 -10.41 -10.86 18.11
N VAL A 169 -10.36 -11.93 17.32
CA VAL A 169 -9.23 -12.23 16.42
C VAL A 169 -9.45 -11.45 15.12
N PHE A 170 -8.54 -10.55 14.77
CA PHE A 170 -8.63 -9.76 13.53
C PHE A 170 -7.63 -10.19 12.47
N ASP A 171 -6.60 -10.94 12.85
CA ASP A 171 -5.57 -11.43 11.94
C ASP A 171 -5.28 -12.88 12.33
N ILE A 172 -5.80 -13.79 11.50
CA ILE A 172 -5.69 -15.23 11.71
C ILE A 172 -4.24 -15.69 11.44
N GLU A 173 -3.58 -15.12 10.44
CA GLU A 173 -2.21 -15.49 10.05
C GLU A 173 -1.19 -15.11 11.12
N ASN A 174 -1.27 -13.90 11.67
CA ASN A 174 -0.36 -13.43 12.71
C ASN A 174 -0.88 -13.66 14.14
N ARG A 175 -2.02 -14.35 14.30
CA ARG A 175 -2.73 -14.57 15.57
C ARG A 175 -2.90 -13.31 16.42
N LYS A 176 -3.16 -12.17 15.78
CA LYS A 176 -3.34 -10.91 16.51
C LYS A 176 -4.78 -10.80 17.00
N ARG A 177 -4.89 -10.35 18.25
CA ARG A 177 -6.15 -10.22 18.98
C ARG A 177 -6.26 -8.81 19.55
N ILE A 178 -7.49 -8.31 19.60
CA ILE A 178 -7.81 -7.04 20.24
C ILE A 178 -8.84 -7.29 21.34
N LYS A 179 -8.62 -6.64 22.49
CA LYS A 179 -9.55 -6.67 23.61
C LYS A 179 -10.40 -5.41 23.55
N ILE A 180 -11.70 -5.59 23.44
CA ILE A 180 -12.68 -4.50 23.47
C ILE A 180 -13.70 -4.76 24.58
N PRO A 181 -14.33 -3.72 25.15
CA PRO A 181 -15.48 -3.91 26.02
C PRO A 181 -16.58 -4.71 25.31
N GLU A 182 -17.37 -5.45 26.07
CA GLU A 182 -18.50 -6.21 25.54
C GLU A 182 -19.56 -5.24 25.02
N ILE A 183 -19.83 -5.33 23.71
CA ILE A 183 -20.84 -4.52 23.03
C ILE A 183 -22.04 -5.42 22.73
N ILE A 184 -23.15 -5.13 23.40
CA ILE A 184 -24.42 -5.85 23.24
C ILE A 184 -25.33 -5.01 22.34
N LEU A 185 -25.78 -5.60 21.26
CA LEU A 185 -26.72 -5.02 20.31
C LEU A 185 -28.13 -5.58 20.56
N SER A 186 -29.12 -4.70 20.56
CA SER A 186 -30.53 -5.02 20.77
C SER A 186 -31.42 -4.34 19.74
N LYS A 187 -32.64 -4.87 19.58
CA LYS A 187 -33.62 -4.43 18.58
C LYS A 187 -34.23 -3.05 18.84
#